data_AF-A0A956W685-F1
#
_entry.id   AF-A0A956W685-F1
#
_cell.length_a   1.000
_cell.length_b   1.000
_cell.length_c   1.000
_cell.angle_alpha   90.00
_cell.angle_beta   90.00
_cell.angle_gamma   90.00
#
_symmetry.space_group_name_H-M   'P 1'
#
loop_
_entity.id
_entity.type
_entity.pdbx_description
1 polymer ?
#
loop_
_entity_poly.entity_id
_entity_poly.type
_entity_poly.pdbx_seq_one_letter_code
_entity_poly.pdbx_strand_id
1 'polypeptide(L)'
;VAYALRIAKEAPERIVAAVCQDPVGLDQTNSIDVFMAMFKPTIELARTKGVPAVVESAVANPMFVMNNEAGPFAQRLHDDAAFRKEALRLSADEYVALIDGYAAGVWPDSPPFMSVPESWIPECRAALLVLPGSDPFHPTSVAQRLCELAPRARCLDVDCRSNAEKLPGTIATVREFLREQAATG
;
A
#
# COMPACT_ATOMS: atom_id res chain seq x y z
N VAL A 1 3.63 3.95 2.21
CA VAL A 1 3.73 5.43 2.33
C VAL A 1 2.45 6.10 2.80
N ALA A 2 1.30 5.81 2.19
CA ALA A 2 0.01 6.40 2.54
C ALA A 2 -0.29 6.41 4.06
N TYR A 3 -0.19 5.26 4.74
CA TYR A 3 -0.39 5.20 6.19
C TYR A 3 0.61 6.05 7.00
N ALA A 4 1.87 6.17 6.56
CA ALA A 4 2.85 7.00 7.27
C ALA A 4 2.46 8.48 7.21
N LEU A 5 1.98 8.95 6.05
CA LEU A 5 1.46 10.31 5.90
C LEU A 5 0.21 10.54 6.74
N ARG A 6 -0.73 9.58 6.75
CA ARG A 6 -1.93 9.66 7.57
C ARG A 6 -1.62 9.76 9.06
N ILE A 7 -0.72 8.92 9.58
CA ILE A 7 -0.36 8.97 11.00
C ILE A 7 0.41 10.26 11.31
N ALA A 8 1.28 10.74 10.41
CA ALA A 8 1.94 12.04 10.58
C ALA A 8 0.94 13.22 10.58
N LYS A 9 -0.20 13.08 9.90
CA LYS A 9 -1.30 14.05 9.95
C LYS A 9 -2.12 13.96 11.23
N GLU A 10 -2.47 12.74 11.65
CA GLU A 10 -3.38 12.50 12.78
C GLU A 10 -2.68 12.62 14.13
N ALA A 11 -1.38 12.37 14.20
CA ALA A 11 -0.56 12.44 15.41
C ALA A 11 0.80 13.12 15.12
N PRO A 12 0.80 14.41 14.72
CA PRO A 12 2.01 15.12 14.27
C PRO A 12 3.11 15.21 15.33
N GLU A 13 2.77 15.13 16.62
CA GLU A 13 3.71 15.11 17.74
C GLU A 13 4.32 13.72 18.02
N ARG A 14 3.79 12.66 17.39
CA ARG A 14 4.23 11.27 17.59
C ARG A 14 5.15 10.78 16.48
N ILE A 15 5.17 11.46 15.34
CA ILE A 15 5.92 11.06 14.15
C ILE A 15 6.98 12.11 13.82
N VAL A 16 8.24 11.81 14.15
CA VAL A 16 9.38 12.68 13.85
C VAL A 16 9.89 12.49 12.41
N ALA A 17 9.74 11.29 11.86
CA ALA A 17 10.23 10.94 10.54
C ALA A 17 9.52 9.71 9.94
N ALA A 18 9.58 9.58 8.61
CA ALA A 18 9.11 8.41 7.88
C ALA A 18 10.02 8.07 6.69
N VAL A 19 10.26 6.78 6.47
CA VAL A 19 10.83 6.27 5.22
C VAL A 19 9.68 5.88 4.30
N CYS A 20 9.56 6.61 3.19
CA CYS A 20 8.47 6.52 2.23
C CYS A 20 8.92 5.74 1.00
N GLN A 21 9.03 4.42 1.12
CA GLN A 21 9.29 3.54 -0.03
C GLN A 21 8.05 3.30 -0.85
N ASP A 22 8.18 3.45 -2.17
CA ASP A 22 7.12 3.24 -3.16
C ASP A 22 5.86 4.05 -2.80
N PRO A 23 5.91 5.39 -2.87
CA PRO A 23 4.73 6.22 -2.64
C PRO A 23 3.56 5.79 -3.53
N VAL A 24 2.55 5.21 -2.89
CA VAL A 24 1.28 4.90 -3.53
C VAL A 24 0.50 6.18 -3.77
N GLY A 25 -0.08 6.32 -4.96
CA GLY A 25 -0.83 7.52 -5.31
C GLY A 25 -1.45 7.48 -6.69
N LEU A 26 -2.25 8.50 -6.96
CA LEU A 26 -2.85 8.74 -8.25
C LEU A 26 -2.13 9.86 -8.98
N ASP A 27 -1.88 9.66 -10.26
CA ASP A 27 -1.38 10.66 -11.19
C ASP A 27 -2.06 10.51 -12.56
N GLN A 28 -1.57 11.21 -13.58
CA GLN A 28 -2.09 11.10 -14.95
C GLN A 28 -1.87 9.73 -15.61
N THR A 29 -1.05 8.84 -15.04
CA THR A 29 -0.72 7.53 -15.62
C THR A 29 -1.57 6.38 -15.08
N ASN A 30 -2.33 6.62 -14.01
CA ASN A 30 -3.18 5.61 -13.40
C ASN A 30 -4.55 6.18 -12.98
N SER A 31 -5.40 5.30 -12.44
CA SER A 31 -6.66 5.65 -11.80
C SER A 31 -6.90 4.69 -10.64
N ILE A 32 -7.95 4.94 -9.85
CA ILE A 32 -8.36 4.00 -8.81
C ILE A 32 -8.66 2.59 -9.37
N ASP A 33 -9.00 2.47 -10.66
CA ASP A 33 -9.27 1.18 -11.30
C ASP A 33 -8.04 0.27 -11.31
N VAL A 34 -6.82 0.82 -11.38
CA VAL A 34 -5.58 0.04 -11.25
C VAL A 34 -5.53 -0.66 -9.89
N PHE A 35 -5.98 0.03 -8.84
CA PHE A 35 -6.04 -0.51 -7.49
C PHE A 35 -7.18 -1.50 -7.32
N MET A 36 -8.34 -1.19 -7.89
CA MET A 36 -9.51 -2.08 -7.79
C MET A 36 -9.35 -3.35 -8.63
N ALA A 37 -8.48 -3.35 -9.65
CA ALA A 37 -8.24 -4.51 -10.51
C ALA A 37 -7.75 -5.74 -9.73
N MET A 38 -6.97 -5.56 -8.65
CA MET A 38 -6.45 -6.70 -7.87
C MET A 38 -7.54 -7.52 -7.17
N PHE A 39 -8.74 -6.96 -6.97
CA PHE A 39 -9.87 -7.65 -6.34
C PHE A 39 -10.71 -8.45 -7.35
N LYS A 40 -10.62 -8.13 -8.65
CA LYS A 40 -11.43 -8.79 -9.69
C LYS A 40 -11.24 -10.31 -9.74
N PRO A 41 -10.01 -10.87 -9.65
CA PRO A 41 -9.83 -12.32 -9.73
C PRO A 41 -10.51 -13.10 -8.62
N THR A 42 -10.48 -12.63 -7.35
CA THR A 42 -11.17 -13.33 -6.26
C THR A 42 -12.69 -13.26 -6.40
N ILE A 43 -13.22 -12.14 -6.92
CA ILE A 43 -14.66 -11.99 -7.22
C ILE A 43 -15.06 -12.95 -8.34
N GLU A 44 -14.29 -13.00 -9.43
CA GLU A 44 -14.55 -13.91 -10.55
C GLU A 44 -14.48 -15.37 -10.12
N LEU A 45 -13.47 -15.74 -9.33
CA LEU A 45 -13.32 -17.09 -8.80
C LEU A 45 -14.51 -17.48 -7.91
N ALA A 46 -14.94 -16.59 -7.00
CA ALA A 46 -16.10 -16.82 -6.16
C ALA A 46 -17.39 -16.99 -6.98
N ARG A 47 -17.59 -16.15 -8.02
CA ARG A 47 -18.77 -16.23 -8.90
C ARG A 47 -18.81 -17.51 -9.75
N THR A 48 -17.66 -17.96 -10.23
CA THR A 48 -17.58 -19.08 -11.19
C THR A 48 -17.43 -20.44 -10.52
N LYS A 49 -16.71 -20.52 -9.41
CA LYS A 49 -16.37 -21.78 -8.71
C LYS A 49 -16.78 -21.79 -7.23
N GLY A 50 -17.37 -20.72 -6.73
CA GLY A 50 -17.78 -20.60 -5.33
C GLY A 50 -16.65 -20.24 -4.37
N VAL A 51 -17.03 -19.87 -3.16
CA VAL A 51 -16.10 -19.53 -2.06
C VAL A 51 -15.11 -20.66 -1.71
N PRO A 52 -15.46 -21.97 -1.81
CA PRO A 52 -14.48 -23.04 -1.57
C PRO A 52 -13.23 -22.95 -2.46
N ALA A 53 -13.36 -22.55 -3.72
CA ALA A 53 -12.23 -22.40 -4.62
C ALA A 53 -11.32 -21.23 -4.22
N VAL A 54 -11.89 -20.13 -3.71
CA VAL A 54 -11.12 -19.02 -3.14
C VAL A 54 -10.33 -19.49 -1.92
N VAL A 55 -10.95 -20.27 -1.02
CA VAL A 55 -10.28 -20.82 0.16
C VAL A 55 -9.14 -21.75 -0.24
N GLU A 56 -9.34 -22.60 -1.24
CA GLU A 56 -8.29 -23.46 -1.79
C GLU A 56 -7.12 -22.64 -2.34
N SER A 57 -7.42 -21.61 -3.14
CA SER A 57 -6.40 -20.69 -3.68
C SER A 57 -5.61 -20.00 -2.56
N ALA A 58 -6.29 -19.54 -1.51
CA ALA A 58 -5.65 -18.93 -0.33
C ALA A 58 -4.77 -19.89 0.47
N VAL A 59 -5.19 -21.15 0.63
CA VAL A 59 -4.39 -22.18 1.31
C VAL A 59 -3.16 -22.57 0.48
N ALA A 60 -3.26 -22.57 -0.86
CA ALA A 60 -2.14 -22.86 -1.73
C ALA A 60 -1.10 -21.73 -1.75
N ASN A 61 -1.56 -20.48 -1.78
CA ASN A 61 -0.69 -19.30 -1.71
C ASN A 61 -1.41 -18.13 -1.01
N PRO A 62 -1.06 -17.81 0.25
CA PRO A 62 -1.73 -16.77 1.03
C PRO A 62 -1.32 -15.33 0.66
N MET A 63 -0.38 -15.16 -0.27
CA MET A 63 0.15 -13.85 -0.63
C MET A 63 -0.75 -13.18 -1.67
N PHE A 64 -1.73 -12.40 -1.22
CA PHE A 64 -2.71 -11.74 -2.10
C PHE A 64 -2.06 -10.96 -3.27
N VAL A 65 -0.96 -10.26 -3.02
CA VAL A 65 -0.22 -9.51 -4.05
C VAL A 65 0.40 -10.39 -5.15
N MET A 66 0.63 -11.67 -4.85
CA MET A 66 1.13 -12.68 -5.81
C MET A 66 0.02 -13.61 -6.31
N ASN A 67 -1.13 -13.65 -5.62
CA ASN A 67 -2.26 -14.51 -5.88
C ASN A 67 -3.56 -13.75 -5.62
N ASN A 68 -4.00 -12.95 -6.60
CA ASN A 68 -5.20 -12.14 -6.47
C ASN A 68 -6.48 -12.97 -6.32
N GLU A 69 -6.49 -14.24 -6.76
CA GLU A 69 -7.64 -15.14 -6.59
C GLU A 69 -7.92 -15.48 -5.11
N ALA A 70 -6.87 -15.54 -4.29
CA ALA A 70 -6.98 -15.81 -2.86
C ALA A 70 -7.65 -14.67 -2.07
N GLY A 71 -7.73 -13.47 -2.67
CA GLY A 71 -8.39 -12.31 -2.09
C GLY A 71 -7.64 -11.68 -0.91
N PRO A 72 -8.15 -10.53 -0.40
CA PRO A 72 -7.47 -9.75 0.64
C PRO A 72 -7.40 -10.44 2.00
N PHE A 73 -8.23 -11.47 2.23
CA PHE A 73 -8.23 -12.26 3.47
C PHE A 73 -7.36 -13.53 3.38
N ALA A 74 -6.59 -13.71 2.31
CA ALA A 74 -5.84 -14.92 1.98
C ALA A 74 -5.00 -15.47 3.15
N GLN A 75 -4.21 -14.61 3.81
CA GLN A 75 -3.39 -15.03 4.96
C GLN A 75 -4.23 -15.57 6.11
N ARG A 76 -5.34 -14.90 6.43
CA ARG A 76 -6.25 -15.34 7.50
C ARG A 76 -6.97 -16.63 7.11
N LEU A 77 -7.39 -16.76 5.85
CA LEU A 77 -7.93 -18.02 5.32
C LEU A 77 -6.90 -19.16 5.41
N HIS A 78 -5.61 -18.91 5.18
CA HIS A 78 -4.57 -19.91 5.32
C HIS A 78 -4.32 -20.31 6.80
N ASP A 79 -4.23 -19.35 7.71
CA ASP A 79 -3.80 -19.60 9.09
C ASP A 79 -4.94 -20.01 10.04
N ASP A 80 -6.16 -19.53 9.81
CA ASP A 80 -7.28 -19.64 10.76
C ASP A 80 -8.37 -20.60 10.26
N ALA A 81 -8.37 -21.81 10.82
CA ALA A 81 -9.36 -22.83 10.48
C ALA A 81 -10.80 -22.48 10.89
N ALA A 82 -11.00 -21.65 11.91
CA ALA A 82 -12.33 -21.21 12.31
C ALA A 82 -12.85 -20.17 11.31
N PHE A 83 -12.00 -19.20 10.94
CA PHE A 83 -12.33 -18.22 9.90
C PHE A 83 -12.60 -18.89 8.55
N ARG A 84 -11.84 -19.94 8.17
CA ARG A 84 -12.18 -20.74 6.97
C ARG A 84 -13.58 -21.32 7.03
N LYS A 85 -13.99 -21.89 8.16
CA LYS A 85 -15.34 -22.45 8.33
C LYS A 85 -16.42 -21.37 8.22
N GLU A 86 -16.14 -20.15 8.66
CA GLU A 86 -17.04 -19.02 8.48
C GLU A 86 -17.12 -18.59 7.01
N ALA A 87 -15.97 -18.42 6.35
CA ALA A 87 -15.92 -18.07 4.93
C ALA A 87 -16.66 -19.09 4.05
N LEU A 88 -16.49 -20.39 4.31
CA LEU A 88 -17.15 -21.47 3.57
C LEU A 88 -18.68 -21.49 3.71
N ARG A 89 -19.26 -20.71 4.64
CA ARG A 89 -20.73 -20.56 4.77
C ARG A 89 -21.28 -19.44 3.90
N LEU A 90 -20.44 -18.57 3.37
CA LEU A 90 -20.86 -17.48 2.50
C LEU A 90 -21.27 -18.03 1.13
N SER A 91 -22.36 -17.52 0.61
CA SER A 91 -22.65 -17.58 -0.83
C SER A 91 -21.63 -16.74 -1.61
N ALA A 92 -21.56 -16.97 -2.93
CA ALA A 92 -20.72 -16.16 -3.80
C ALA A 92 -21.11 -14.67 -3.74
N ASP A 93 -22.40 -14.34 -3.69
CA ASP A 93 -22.86 -12.95 -3.63
C ASP A 93 -22.51 -12.27 -2.29
N GLU A 94 -22.65 -12.99 -1.16
CA GLU A 94 -22.22 -12.46 0.15
C GLU A 94 -20.70 -12.24 0.22
N TYR A 95 -19.92 -13.16 -0.35
CA TYR A 95 -18.47 -13.00 -0.43
C TYR A 95 -18.09 -11.82 -1.33
N VAL A 96 -18.72 -11.67 -2.51
CA VAL A 96 -18.47 -10.52 -3.39
C VAL A 96 -18.81 -9.21 -2.69
N ALA A 97 -19.96 -9.13 -2.00
CA ALA A 97 -20.32 -7.94 -1.22
C ALA A 97 -19.30 -7.62 -0.12
N LEU A 98 -18.74 -8.65 0.54
CA LEU A 98 -17.66 -8.49 1.51
C LEU A 98 -16.39 -7.91 0.86
N ILE A 99 -16.02 -8.38 -0.33
CA ILE A 99 -14.85 -7.87 -1.07
C ILE A 99 -15.07 -6.44 -1.54
N ASP A 100 -16.24 -6.12 -2.08
CA ASP A 100 -16.60 -4.76 -2.50
C ASP A 100 -16.56 -3.78 -1.31
N GLY A 101 -17.12 -4.19 -0.17
CA GLY A 101 -17.08 -3.41 1.07
C GLY A 101 -15.65 -3.21 1.59
N TYR A 102 -14.81 -4.24 1.53
CA TYR A 102 -13.40 -4.13 1.88
C TYR A 102 -12.66 -3.16 0.95
N ALA A 103 -12.79 -3.32 -0.37
CA ALA A 103 -12.10 -2.50 -1.36
C ALA A 103 -12.48 -1.01 -1.24
N ALA A 104 -13.77 -0.71 -1.07
CA ALA A 104 -14.25 0.65 -0.83
C ALA A 104 -13.69 1.25 0.48
N GLY A 105 -13.54 0.43 1.53
CA GLY A 105 -12.99 0.87 2.81
C GLY A 105 -11.48 1.15 2.80
N VAL A 106 -10.71 0.51 1.91
CA VAL A 106 -9.26 0.73 1.80
C VAL A 106 -8.95 2.08 1.13
N TRP A 107 -9.78 2.52 0.18
CA TRP A 107 -9.51 3.71 -0.65
C TRP A 107 -10.64 4.77 -0.61
N PRO A 108 -10.99 5.31 0.57
CA PRO A 108 -12.04 6.32 0.67
C PRO A 108 -11.59 7.64 0.02
N ASP A 109 -12.46 8.23 -0.81
CA ASP A 109 -12.27 9.54 -1.49
C ASP A 109 -11.03 9.69 -2.41
N SER A 110 -10.18 8.65 -2.47
CA SER A 110 -9.04 8.48 -3.39
C SER A 110 -8.27 9.77 -3.71
N PRO A 111 -7.75 10.50 -2.70
CA PRO A 111 -6.91 11.68 -2.97
C PRO A 111 -5.60 11.28 -3.67
N PRO A 112 -4.84 12.23 -4.26
CA PRO A 112 -3.59 11.92 -4.97
C PRO A 112 -2.57 11.11 -4.14
N PHE A 113 -2.53 11.29 -2.82
CA PHE A 113 -1.68 10.52 -1.89
C PHE A 113 -2.43 9.41 -1.12
N MET A 114 -3.58 8.97 -1.63
CA MET A 114 -4.51 7.92 -1.14
C MET A 114 -5.09 8.08 0.27
N SER A 115 -4.48 8.88 1.13
CA SER A 115 -4.71 8.85 2.58
C SER A 115 -4.72 10.23 3.23
N VAL A 116 -4.19 11.23 2.54
CA VAL A 116 -4.18 12.62 2.95
C VAL A 116 -4.44 13.49 1.73
N PRO A 117 -5.11 14.66 1.88
CA PRO A 117 -5.24 15.62 0.79
C PRO A 117 -3.87 16.22 0.45
N GLU A 118 -3.64 16.51 -0.83
CA GLU A 118 -2.40 17.15 -1.30
C GLU A 118 -2.14 18.49 -0.59
N SER A 119 -3.20 19.25 -0.30
CA SER A 119 -3.11 20.53 0.39
C SER A 119 -2.50 20.46 1.79
N TRP A 120 -2.49 19.28 2.42
CA TRP A 120 -1.88 19.08 3.74
C TRP A 120 -0.37 18.82 3.67
N ILE A 121 0.17 18.37 2.52
CA ILE A 121 1.59 18.00 2.40
C ILE A 121 2.55 19.13 2.81
N PRO A 122 2.30 20.42 2.47
CA PRO A 122 3.14 21.53 2.94
C PRO A 122 3.14 21.72 4.47
N GLU A 123 2.16 21.19 5.19
CA GLU A 123 2.05 21.26 6.65
C GLU A 123 2.75 20.09 7.37
N CYS A 124 3.23 19.09 6.62
CA CYS A 124 3.85 17.90 7.19
C CYS A 124 5.15 18.26 7.94
N ARG A 125 5.17 18.01 9.26
CA ARG A 125 6.32 18.32 10.13
C ARG A 125 7.38 17.22 10.18
N ALA A 126 6.97 15.99 9.87
CA ALA A 126 7.85 14.83 9.87
C ALA A 126 8.89 14.95 8.74
N ALA A 127 10.13 14.57 9.02
CA ALA A 127 11.11 14.39 7.94
C ALA A 127 10.74 13.19 7.08
N LEU A 128 10.81 13.32 5.76
CA LEU A 128 10.47 12.24 4.83
C LEU A 128 11.71 11.82 4.05
N LEU A 129 12.05 10.53 4.08
CA LEU A 129 12.98 9.95 3.12
C LEU A 129 12.18 9.22 2.04
N VAL A 130 12.11 9.77 0.84
CA VAL A 130 11.30 9.24 -0.26
C VAL A 130 12.14 8.36 -1.17
N LEU A 131 11.72 7.11 -1.33
CA LEU A 131 12.29 6.13 -2.27
C LEU A 131 11.24 5.90 -3.37
N PRO A 132 11.37 6.55 -4.54
CA PRO A 132 10.35 6.47 -5.58
C PRO A 132 10.12 5.04 -6.09
N GLY A 133 8.89 4.77 -6.54
CA GLY A 133 8.54 3.59 -7.33
C GLY A 133 8.51 3.91 -8.82
N SER A 134 8.25 2.89 -9.66
CA SER A 134 8.18 3.03 -11.11
C SER A 134 7.11 2.16 -11.77
N ASP A 135 6.15 1.69 -10.98
CA ASP A 135 5.05 0.83 -11.44
C ASP A 135 3.70 1.58 -11.37
N PRO A 136 2.61 1.02 -11.95
CA PRO A 136 1.31 1.69 -11.97
C PRO A 136 0.68 1.98 -10.60
N PHE A 137 1.04 1.26 -9.54
CA PHE A 137 0.60 1.54 -8.17
C PHE A 137 1.44 2.64 -7.52
N HIS A 138 2.70 2.77 -7.97
CA HIS A 138 3.69 3.68 -7.42
C HIS A 138 4.33 4.56 -8.52
N PRO A 139 3.56 5.42 -9.21
CA PRO A 139 4.13 6.27 -10.24
C PRO A 139 5.24 7.16 -9.68
N THR A 140 6.35 7.29 -10.42
CA THR A 140 7.49 8.13 -10.01
C THR A 140 7.08 9.58 -9.72
N SER A 141 6.13 10.10 -10.50
CA SER A 141 5.55 11.44 -10.37
C SER A 141 4.91 11.70 -9.01
N VAL A 142 4.29 10.70 -8.37
CA VAL A 142 3.72 10.81 -7.02
C VAL A 142 4.84 11.07 -6.01
N ALA A 143 5.96 10.35 -6.13
CA ALA A 143 7.12 10.57 -5.28
C ALA A 143 7.74 11.95 -5.53
N GLN A 144 7.90 12.35 -6.79
CA GLN A 144 8.39 13.69 -7.16
C GLN A 144 7.49 14.79 -6.58
N ARG A 145 6.17 14.65 -6.70
CA ARG A 145 5.22 15.61 -6.16
C ARG A 145 5.28 15.70 -4.63
N LEU A 146 5.45 14.58 -3.94
CA LEU A 146 5.68 14.55 -2.49
C LEU A 146 6.97 15.31 -2.12
N CYS A 147 8.04 15.10 -2.88
CA CYS A 147 9.33 15.77 -2.70
C CYS A 147 9.26 17.29 -2.91
N GLU A 148 8.48 17.74 -3.89
CA GLU A 148 8.27 19.17 -4.17
C GLU A 148 7.51 19.88 -3.04
N LEU A 149 6.51 19.21 -2.46
CA LEU A 149 5.57 19.82 -1.53
C LEU A 149 6.00 19.71 -0.06
N ALA A 150 6.63 18.60 0.33
CA ALA A 150 6.94 18.36 1.74
C ALA A 150 8.20 19.14 2.17
N PRO A 151 8.12 19.96 3.23
CA PRO A 151 9.19 20.92 3.58
C PRO A 151 10.49 20.25 4.07
N ARG A 152 10.42 18.98 4.47
CA ARG A 152 11.55 18.21 5.02
C ARG A 152 11.76 16.89 4.29
N ALA A 153 11.54 16.87 2.97
CA ALA A 153 11.79 15.69 2.15
C ALA A 153 13.25 15.58 1.70
N ARG A 154 13.83 14.38 1.82
CA ARG A 154 15.04 13.92 1.14
C ARG A 154 14.61 12.85 0.13
N CYS A 155 15.01 12.99 -1.13
CA CYS A 155 14.49 12.16 -2.20
C CYS A 155 15.61 11.45 -2.93
N LEU A 156 15.46 10.14 -3.12
CA LEU A 156 16.41 9.32 -3.86
C LEU A 156 15.97 9.19 -5.32
N ASP A 157 16.91 8.77 -6.17
CA ASP A 157 16.62 8.42 -7.55
C ASP A 157 15.64 7.24 -7.63
N VAL A 158 14.83 7.21 -8.69
CA VAL A 158 13.84 6.14 -8.92
C VAL A 158 14.45 4.75 -8.94
N ASP A 159 15.70 4.64 -9.38
CA ASP A 159 16.42 3.39 -9.50
C ASP A 159 17.35 3.12 -8.31
N CYS A 160 17.20 3.83 -7.18
CA CYS A 160 18.05 3.71 -5.99
C CYS A 160 18.21 2.28 -5.44
N ARG A 161 17.33 1.35 -5.81
CA ARG A 161 17.37 -0.05 -5.38
C ARG A 161 17.26 -1.05 -6.53
N SER A 162 17.53 -0.63 -7.76
CA SER A 162 17.32 -1.45 -8.96
C SER A 162 18.34 -2.58 -9.15
N ASN A 163 19.50 -2.50 -8.49
CA ASN A 163 20.57 -3.48 -8.66
C ASN A 163 21.45 -3.65 -7.40
N ALA A 164 22.32 -4.66 -7.45
CA ALA A 164 23.22 -5.02 -6.35
C ALA A 164 24.29 -3.94 -6.03
N GLU A 165 24.57 -3.03 -6.97
CA GLU A 165 25.53 -1.94 -6.78
C GLU A 165 24.92 -0.77 -6.00
N LYS A 166 23.67 -0.40 -6.30
CA LYS A 166 22.96 0.72 -5.66
C LYS A 166 22.38 0.35 -4.29
N LEU A 167 21.97 -0.92 -4.10
CA LEU A 167 21.29 -1.36 -2.89
C LEU A 167 22.08 -1.09 -1.59
N PRO A 168 23.39 -1.39 -1.49
CA PRO A 168 24.17 -1.08 -0.28
C PRO A 168 24.18 0.41 0.06
N GLY A 169 24.29 1.28 -0.96
CA GLY A 169 24.23 2.73 -0.79
C GLY A 169 22.88 3.20 -0.25
N THR A 170 21.79 2.69 -0.82
CA THR A 170 20.43 3.01 -0.34
C THR A 170 20.19 2.54 1.08
N ILE A 171 20.67 1.34 1.45
CA ILE A 171 20.60 0.86 2.84
C ILE A 171 21.38 1.79 3.78
N ALA A 172 22.57 2.25 3.38
CA ALA A 172 23.35 3.20 4.16
C ALA A 172 22.61 4.53 4.35
N THR A 173 22.03 5.09 3.27
CA THR A 173 21.24 6.33 3.32
C THR A 173 20.02 6.21 4.23
N VAL A 174 19.29 5.09 4.19
CA VAL A 174 18.16 4.84 5.09
C VAL A 174 18.62 4.81 6.55
N ARG A 175 19.72 4.13 6.85
CA ARG A 175 20.28 4.06 8.21
C ARG A 175 20.76 5.41 8.71
N GLU A 176 21.44 6.18 7.86
CA GLU A 176 21.92 7.52 8.16
C GLU A 176 20.73 8.46 8.47
N PHE A 177 19.74 8.49 7.58
CA PHE A 177 18.52 9.27 7.79
C PHE A 177 17.88 8.97 9.14
N LEU A 178 17.64 7.68 9.46
CA LEU A 178 17.03 7.30 10.74
C LEU A 178 17.86 7.73 11.96
N ARG A 179 19.19 7.69 11.87
CA ARG A 179 20.09 8.15 12.95
C ARG A 179 20.05 9.67 13.13
N GLU A 180 20.03 10.44 12.04
CA GLU A 180 19.88 11.90 12.08
C GLU A 180 18.58 12.30 12.78
N GLN A 181 17.47 11.62 12.47
CA GLN A 181 16.17 11.94 13.05
C GLN A 181 16.08 11.51 14.52
N ALA A 182 16.74 10.41 14.92
CA ALA A 182 16.83 10.01 16.33
C ALA A 182 17.67 10.96 17.20
N ALA A 183 18.60 11.71 16.60
CA ALA A 183 19.43 12.69 17.32
C ALA A 183 18.75 14.07 17.46
N THR A 184 17.66 14.32 16.72
CA THR A 184 17.00 15.63 16.62
C THR A 184 15.57 15.65 17.16
N GLY A 185 14.98 14.50 17.47
CA GLY A 185 13.66 14.34 18.10
C GLY A 185 13.75 13.98 19.58
#